data_AF-A0A8E2FBZ5-F1
#
_entry.id   AF-A0A8E2FBZ5-F1
#
_cell.length_a   1.000
_cell.length_b   1.000
_cell.length_c   1.000
_cell.angle_alpha   90.00
_cell.angle_beta   90.00
_cell.angle_gamma   90.00
#
_symmetry.space_group_name_H-M   'P 1'
#
loop_
_entity.id
_entity.type
_entity.pdbx_description
1 polymer ?
#
loop_
_entity_poly.entity_id
_entity_poly.type
_entity_poly.pdbx_seq_one_letter_code
_entity_poly.pdbx_strand_id
1 'polypeptide(L)'
;MTAIKDIIKGKYPAKAHAKKVAEYIKSKGGDATGTIYLEGQKTRMIEDNDEAMPFRQRRYFYYLTGCAEPDCYFTYDMKTEKSTLFIPPIDPDEVMWSGLPMTPEEALEA
;
A
#
# COMPACT_ATOMS: atom_id res chain seq x y z
N MET A 1 -25.79 -17.92 4.48
CA MET A 1 -24.93 -17.51 3.35
C MET A 1 -24.77 -16.00 3.42
N THR A 2 -23.66 -15.51 3.98
CA THR A 2 -23.33 -14.08 4.03
C THR A 2 -23.48 -13.50 2.63
N ALA A 3 -24.25 -12.42 2.49
CA ALA A 3 -24.59 -11.89 1.17
C ALA A 3 -23.30 -11.47 0.46
N ILE A 4 -23.15 -11.80 -0.82
CA ILE A 4 -22.00 -11.41 -1.65
C ILE A 4 -21.68 -9.91 -1.51
N LYS A 5 -22.71 -9.09 -1.25
CA LYS A 5 -22.60 -7.65 -0.96
C LYS A 5 -21.79 -7.34 0.31
N ASP A 6 -21.86 -8.15 1.35
CA ASP A 6 -21.10 -7.97 2.59
C ASP A 6 -19.63 -8.38 2.40
N ILE A 7 -19.36 -9.34 1.51
CA ILE A 7 -17.99 -9.72 1.10
C ILE A 7 -17.37 -8.61 0.25
N ILE A 8 -18.13 -8.00 -0.66
CA ILE A 8 -17.68 -6.88 -1.51
C ILE A 8 -17.47 -5.60 -0.69
N LYS A 9 -18.22 -5.40 0.40
CA LYS A 9 -18.01 -4.30 1.36
C LYS A 9 -16.82 -4.50 2.30
N GLY A 10 -16.19 -5.67 2.28
CA GLY A 10 -15.10 -5.99 3.19
C GLY A 10 -13.86 -5.14 2.91
N LYS A 11 -13.34 -4.50 3.97
CA LYS A 11 -12.03 -3.84 3.95
C LYS A 11 -10.94 -4.81 3.49
N TYR A 12 -9.98 -4.33 2.70
CA TYR A 12 -8.89 -5.17 2.21
C TYR A 12 -8.07 -5.76 3.39
N PRO A 13 -7.82 -7.08 3.45
CA PRO A 13 -7.21 -7.72 4.63
C PRO A 13 -5.67 -7.58 4.70
N ALA A 14 -5.14 -6.39 4.38
CA ALA A 14 -3.71 -6.07 4.34
C ALA A 14 -2.95 -6.49 5.61
N LYS A 15 -3.47 -6.15 6.79
CA LYS A 15 -2.82 -6.47 8.06
C LYS A 15 -2.71 -7.97 8.31
N ALA A 16 -3.71 -8.75 7.91
CA ALA A 16 -3.68 -10.21 8.00
C ALA A 16 -2.66 -10.81 7.02
N HIS A 17 -2.50 -10.23 5.84
CA HIS A 17 -1.46 -10.61 4.88
C HIS A 17 -0.05 -10.33 5.42
N ALA A 18 0.19 -9.13 5.96
CA ALA A 18 1.47 -8.77 6.56
C ALA A 18 1.85 -9.70 7.72
N LYS A 19 0.88 -10.02 8.60
CA LYS A 19 1.09 -10.98 9.70
C LYS A 19 1.49 -12.36 9.21
N LYS A 20 0.78 -12.92 8.22
CA LYS A 20 1.10 -14.23 7.64
C LYS A 20 2.49 -14.27 7.01
N VAL A 21 2.90 -13.20 6.33
CA VAL A 21 4.25 -13.10 5.75
C VAL A 21 5.31 -13.01 6.84
N ALA A 22 5.07 -12.23 7.90
CA ALA A 22 5.99 -12.15 9.04
C ALA A 22 6.14 -13.51 9.75
N GLU A 23 5.05 -14.24 9.98
CA GLU A 23 5.06 -15.59 10.54
C GLU A 23 5.85 -16.56 9.65
N TYR A 24 5.66 -16.48 8.34
CA TYR A 24 6.42 -17.28 7.38
C TYR A 24 7.92 -16.99 7.47
N ILE A 25 8.32 -15.71 7.48
CA ILE A 25 9.73 -15.30 7.61
C ILE A 25 10.33 -15.84 8.91
N LYS A 26 9.62 -15.70 10.05
CA LYS A 26 10.04 -16.25 11.34
C LYS A 26 10.22 -17.78 11.28
N SER A 27 9.29 -18.49 10.64
CA SER A 27 9.36 -19.96 10.49
C SER A 27 10.55 -20.44 9.65
N LYS A 28 11.13 -19.56 8.83
CA LYS A 28 12.32 -19.82 8.00
C LYS A 28 13.62 -19.36 8.64
N GLY A 29 13.60 -18.99 9.92
CA GLY A 29 14.78 -18.54 10.66
C GLY A 29 15.11 -17.06 10.45
N GLY A 30 14.19 -16.27 9.89
CA GLY A 30 14.33 -14.82 9.82
C GLY A 30 14.20 -14.16 11.20
N ASP A 31 14.78 -12.96 11.34
CA ASP A 31 14.74 -12.20 12.59
C ASP A 31 13.30 -11.87 13.01
N ALA A 32 12.93 -12.25 14.23
CA ALA A 32 11.62 -11.96 14.80
C ALA A 32 11.40 -10.48 15.10
N THR A 33 12.47 -9.68 15.18
CA THR A 33 12.45 -8.23 15.40
C THR A 33 12.68 -7.41 14.12
N GLY A 34 12.74 -8.07 12.96
CA GLY A 34 12.94 -7.40 11.68
C GLY A 34 11.76 -6.51 11.27
N THR A 35 12.02 -5.69 10.25
CA THR A 35 10.99 -4.87 9.60
C THR A 35 10.88 -5.27 8.13
N ILE A 36 9.67 -5.56 7.66
CA ILE A 36 9.41 -5.73 6.24
C ILE A 36 9.31 -4.34 5.62
N TYR A 37 10.11 -4.06 4.60
CA TYR A 37 10.05 -2.83 3.81
C TYR A 37 9.68 -3.16 2.37
N LEU A 38 8.69 -2.45 1.83
CA LEU A 38 8.33 -2.54 0.42
C LEU A 38 8.12 -1.15 -0.18
N GLU A 39 8.66 -0.95 -1.36
CA GLU A 39 8.34 0.21 -2.19
C GLU A 39 7.12 -0.07 -3.06
N GLY A 40 6.22 0.91 -3.14
CA GLY A 40 5.21 0.98 -4.17
C GLY A 40 5.82 1.23 -5.55
N GLN A 41 5.00 1.05 -6.57
CA GLN A 41 5.34 1.44 -7.93
C GLN A 41 5.49 2.97 -8.01
N LYS A 42 6.47 3.41 -8.78
CA LYS A 42 6.71 4.83 -9.01
C LYS A 42 5.94 5.35 -10.20
N THR A 43 5.55 6.62 -10.16
CA THR A 43 5.02 7.29 -11.33
C THR A 43 6.07 7.26 -12.45
N ARG A 44 5.64 6.93 -13.67
CA ARG A 44 6.49 6.87 -14.86
C ARG A 44 5.85 7.68 -15.95
N MET A 45 6.62 8.52 -16.61
CA MET A 45 6.18 9.28 -17.79
C MET A 45 6.39 8.46 -19.05
N ILE A 46 5.55 8.66 -20.05
CA ILE A 46 5.80 8.14 -21.40
C ILE A 46 7.01 8.91 -21.97
N GLU A 47 7.86 8.22 -22.73
CA GLU A 47 9.06 8.81 -23.31
C GLU A 47 8.69 9.94 -24.28
N ASP A 48 9.39 11.07 -24.16
CA ASP A 48 9.18 12.30 -24.94
C ASP A 48 7.76 12.91 -24.86
N ASN A 49 7.01 12.64 -23.80
CA ASN A 49 5.75 13.35 -23.52
C ASN A 49 5.55 13.67 -22.02
N ASP A 50 4.57 14.53 -21.74
CA ASP A 50 4.21 14.98 -20.40
C ASP A 50 3.05 14.16 -19.77
N GLU A 51 2.77 12.97 -20.28
CA GLU A 51 1.70 12.08 -19.80
C GLU A 51 2.24 10.91 -18.96
N ALA A 52 1.53 10.60 -17.87
CA ALA A 52 1.82 9.45 -17.06
C ALA A 52 1.46 8.14 -17.78
N MET A 53 2.34 7.14 -17.70
CA MET A 53 2.04 5.77 -18.13
C MET A 53 0.86 5.20 -17.34
N PRO A 54 0.05 4.28 -17.94
CA PRO A 54 -0.99 3.57 -17.22
C PRO A 54 -0.43 2.91 -15.96
N PHE A 55 -1.00 3.29 -14.82
CA PHE A 55 -0.48 2.86 -13.53
C PHE A 55 -0.84 1.41 -13.23
N ARG A 56 0.14 0.66 -12.74
CA ARG A 56 -0.06 -0.66 -12.16
C ARG A 56 0.86 -0.89 -10.97
N GLN A 57 0.25 -1.10 -9.82
CA GLN A 57 0.96 -1.34 -8.56
C GLN A 57 1.80 -2.64 -8.58
N ARG A 58 2.90 -2.63 -7.83
CA ARG A 58 3.71 -3.84 -7.54
C ARG A 58 2.88 -4.85 -6.75
N ARG A 59 2.86 -6.11 -7.19
CA ARG A 59 1.98 -7.15 -6.61
C ARG A 59 2.23 -7.39 -5.13
N TYR A 60 3.48 -7.44 -4.67
CA TYR A 60 3.80 -7.67 -3.26
C TYR A 60 3.40 -6.47 -2.39
N PHE A 61 3.61 -5.24 -2.89
CA PHE A 61 3.18 -4.03 -2.20
C PHE A 61 1.66 -4.01 -2.07
N TYR A 62 0.93 -4.18 -3.17
CA TYR A 62 -0.54 -4.22 -3.14
C TYR A 62 -1.05 -5.34 -2.24
N TYR A 63 -0.42 -6.52 -2.27
CA TYR A 63 -0.81 -7.64 -1.41
C TYR A 63 -0.71 -7.30 0.10
N LEU A 64 0.31 -6.54 0.52
CA LEU A 64 0.50 -6.19 1.92
C LEU A 64 -0.22 -4.91 2.37
N THR A 65 -0.73 -4.11 1.42
CA THR A 65 -1.26 -2.77 1.72
C THR A 65 -2.69 -2.55 1.24
N GLY A 66 -3.10 -3.16 0.13
CA GLY A 66 -4.32 -2.80 -0.61
C GLY A 66 -4.23 -1.44 -1.32
N CYS A 67 -3.13 -0.71 -1.18
CA CYS A 67 -2.99 0.65 -1.67
C CYS A 67 -2.67 0.66 -3.17
N ALA A 68 -3.51 1.37 -3.92
CA ALA A 68 -3.39 1.54 -5.37
C ALA A 68 -2.74 2.87 -5.77
N GLU A 69 -2.24 3.66 -4.83
CA GLU A 69 -1.57 4.93 -5.13
C GLU A 69 -0.08 4.72 -5.50
N PRO A 70 0.46 5.52 -6.44
CA PRO A 70 1.87 5.52 -6.78
C PRO A 70 2.71 6.12 -5.67
N ASP A 71 4.03 5.97 -5.80
CA ASP A 71 5.05 6.68 -5.02
C ASP A 71 5.02 6.45 -3.50
N CYS A 72 4.19 5.51 -3.05
CA CYS A 72 4.07 5.09 -1.67
C CYS A 72 5.22 4.17 -1.21
N TYR A 73 5.35 4.04 0.11
CA TYR A 73 6.22 3.08 0.78
C TYR A 73 5.49 2.39 1.92
N PHE A 74 5.95 1.21 2.31
CA PHE A 74 5.31 0.43 3.35
C PHE A 74 6.34 -0.19 4.28
N THR A 75 6.07 -0.12 5.58
CA THR A 75 6.78 -0.88 6.60
C THR A 75 5.84 -1.73 7.45
N TYR A 76 6.32 -2.89 7.86
CA TYR A 76 5.68 -3.72 8.87
C TYR A 76 6.71 -4.15 9.92
N ASP A 77 6.58 -3.61 11.13
CA ASP A 77 7.39 -3.99 12.29
C ASP A 77 6.89 -5.35 12.81
N MET A 78 7.75 -6.38 12.71
CA MET A 78 7.39 -7.75 13.07
C MET A 78 7.33 -8.00 14.58
N LYS A 79 7.89 -7.09 15.40
CA LYS A 79 7.85 -7.14 16.85
C LYS A 79 6.57 -6.50 17.39
N THR A 80 6.22 -5.32 16.89
CA THR A 80 5.02 -4.59 17.36
C THR A 80 3.76 -4.91 16.54
N GLU A 81 3.89 -5.70 15.47
CA GLU A 81 2.84 -5.96 14.48
C GLU A 81 2.22 -4.67 13.90
N LYS A 82 3.05 -3.61 13.78
CA LYS A 82 2.61 -2.29 13.32
C LYS A 82 2.86 -2.15 11.82
N SER A 83 1.78 -1.96 11.08
CA SER A 83 1.80 -1.55 9.67
C SER A 83 1.88 -0.02 9.58
N THR A 84 2.77 0.50 8.73
CA THR A 84 2.85 1.94 8.41
C THR A 84 2.92 2.11 6.90
N LEU A 85 1.95 2.84 6.34
CA LEU A 85 1.93 3.25 4.94
C LEU A 85 2.40 4.71 4.86
N PHE A 86 3.35 4.98 3.99
CA PHE A 86 3.85 6.32 3.69
C PHE A 86 3.32 6.69 2.32
N ILE A 87 2.51 7.75 2.26
CA ILE A 87 1.92 8.28 1.03
C ILE A 87 2.58 9.62 0.68
N PRO A 88 2.57 10.04 -0.60
CA PRO A 88 3.05 11.35 -1.00
C PRO A 88 2.37 12.48 -0.21
N PRO A 89 3.10 13.55 0.14
CA PRO A 89 2.47 14.75 0.71
C PRO A 89 1.55 15.40 -0.33
N ILE A 90 0.50 16.07 0.15
CA ILE A 90 -0.41 16.83 -0.71
C ILE A 90 0.30 18.13 -1.13
N ASP A 91 0.46 18.33 -2.44
CA ASP A 91 0.91 19.58 -3.02
C ASP A 91 -0.30 20.45 -3.41
N PRO A 92 -0.52 21.62 -2.76
CA PRO A 92 -1.64 22.50 -3.08
C PRO A 92 -1.69 22.93 -4.56
N ASP A 93 -0.53 23.08 -5.20
CA ASP A 93 -0.47 23.49 -6.59
C ASP A 93 -0.94 22.35 -7.51
N GLU A 94 -0.61 21.09 -7.20
CA GLU A 94 -1.10 19.93 -7.95
C GLU A 94 -2.61 19.68 -7.76
N VAL A 95 -3.16 19.98 -6.58
CA VAL A 95 -4.60 19.79 -6.31
C VAL A 95 -5.46 20.55 -7.32
N MET A 96 -4.99 21.70 -7.78
CA MET A 96 -5.67 22.51 -8.80
C MET A 96 -5.75 21.82 -10.17
N TRP A 97 -4.80 20.94 -10.50
CA TRP A 97 -4.69 20.28 -11.80
C TRP A 97 -5.15 18.82 -11.79
N SER A 98 -4.81 18.08 -10.73
CA SER A 98 -4.99 16.63 -10.62
C SER A 98 -6.10 16.22 -9.66
N GLY A 99 -6.67 17.19 -8.92
CA GLY A 99 -7.64 16.94 -7.86
C GLY A 99 -6.99 16.57 -6.51
N LEU A 100 -7.82 16.36 -5.49
CA LEU A 100 -7.34 16.01 -4.16
C LEU A 100 -6.83 14.56 -4.14
N PRO A 101 -5.54 14.32 -3.84
CA PRO A 101 -5.02 12.97 -3.70
C PRO A 101 -5.55 12.30 -2.42
N MET A 102 -5.35 10.99 -2.30
CA MET A 102 -5.72 10.21 -1.12
C MET A 102 -5.12 10.81 0.15
N THR A 103 -5.95 11.04 1.16
CA THR A 103 -5.53 11.52 2.48
C THR A 103 -5.05 10.37 3.38
N PRO A 104 -4.24 10.66 4.43
CA PRO A 104 -3.88 9.65 5.42
C PRO A 104 -5.08 9.00 6.11
N GLU A 105 -6.17 9.75 6.32
CA GLU A 105 -7.40 9.27 6.91
C GLU A 105 -8.11 8.28 5.98
N GLU A 106 -8.27 8.61 4.70
CA GLU A 106 -8.85 7.71 3.70
C GLU A 106 -8.01 6.44 3.52
N ALA A 107 -6.68 6.58 3.53
CA ALA A 107 -5.76 5.46 3.44
C ALA A 107 -5.88 4.48 4.62
N LEU A 108 -6.27 4.98 5.81
CA LEU A 108 -6.53 4.15 6.98
C LEU A 108 -7.87 3.43 6.90
N GLU A 109 -8.84 3.91 6.12
CA GLU A 109 -10.16 3.32 5.99
C GLU A 109 -10.26 2.27 4.87
N ALA A 110 -9.49 2.43 3.79
CA ALA A 110 -9.37 1.51 2.65
C ALA A 110 -8.91 0.09 3.04
#